data_AF-A0A5D8ZM35-F1
#
_entry.id   AF-A0A5D8ZM35-F1
#
_cell.length_a   1.000
_cell.length_b   1.000
_cell.length_c   1.000
_cell.angle_alpha   90.00
_cell.angle_beta   90.00
_cell.angle_gamma   90.00
#
_symmetry.space_group_name_H-M   'P 1'
#
loop_
_entity.id
_entity.type
_entity.pdbx_description
1 polymer ?
#
loop_
_entity_poly.entity_id
_entity_poly.type
_entity_poly.pdbx_seq_one_letter_code
_entity_poly.pdbx_strand_id
1 'polypeptide(L)'
;MKNKTTEINNLLEQLSQEKFFGYELVDYWDGDTTALGLQKGNIVIYISAFDFPKTGHYDVIIEESETGKILKSGENKSYDELIHGLHLFS
;
A
#
# COMPACT_ATOMS: atom_id res chain seq x y z
N MET A 1 -4.91 -9.56 -7.62
CA MET A 1 -5.94 -8.83 -8.40
C MET A 1 -5.63 -8.97 -9.89
N LYS A 2 -6.63 -9.26 -10.75
CA LYS A 2 -6.40 -9.72 -12.14
C LYS A 2 -5.62 -8.75 -13.04
N ASN A 3 -5.67 -7.44 -12.76
CA ASN A 3 -5.07 -6.40 -13.58
C ASN A 3 -3.80 -5.76 -12.96
N LYS A 4 -3.31 -6.26 -11.81
CA LYS A 4 -2.12 -5.71 -11.14
C LYS A 4 -0.86 -6.47 -11.54
N THR A 5 0.30 -5.81 -11.41
CA THR A 5 1.60 -6.44 -11.70
C THR A 5 1.93 -7.59 -10.75
N THR A 6 2.93 -8.39 -11.11
CA THR A 6 3.41 -9.49 -10.28
C THR A 6 3.85 -9.00 -8.90
N GLU A 7 4.51 -7.84 -8.81
CA GLU A 7 4.99 -7.26 -7.56
C GLU A 7 3.84 -6.93 -6.60
N ILE A 8 2.75 -6.34 -7.12
CA ILE A 8 1.55 -6.08 -6.32
C ILE A 8 0.83 -7.36 -5.94
N ASN A 9 0.75 -8.35 -6.83
CA ASN A 9 0.15 -9.65 -6.50
C ASN A 9 0.95 -10.39 -5.42
N ASN A 10 2.28 -10.35 -5.49
CA ASN A 10 3.16 -10.91 -4.47
C ASN A 10 2.98 -10.18 -3.14
N LEU A 11 2.93 -8.84 -3.16
CA LEU A 11 2.67 -8.06 -1.95
C LEU A 11 1.33 -8.43 -1.32
N LEU A 12 0.27 -8.59 -2.12
CA LEU A 12 -1.05 -9.03 -1.62
C LEU A 12 -0.99 -10.44 -1.00
N GLU A 13 -0.26 -11.37 -1.61
CA GLU A 13 -0.07 -12.71 -1.07
C GLU A 13 0.68 -12.65 0.28
N GLN A 14 1.77 -11.89 0.36
CA GLN A 14 2.53 -11.70 1.60
C GLN A 14 1.68 -11.04 2.68
N LEU A 15 0.94 -9.98 2.32
CA LEU A 15 0.00 -9.31 3.20
C LEU A 15 -1.05 -10.30 3.73
N SER A 16 -1.60 -11.19 2.89
CA SER A 16 -2.61 -12.17 3.35
C SER A 16 -2.13 -13.14 4.43
N GLN A 17 -0.81 -13.28 4.63
CA GLN A 17 -0.20 -14.14 5.65
C GLN A 17 0.02 -13.41 6.98
N GLU A 18 -0.01 -12.08 6.97
CA GLU A 18 0.20 -11.26 8.16
C GLU A 18 -1.09 -11.10 8.98
N LYS A 19 -0.94 -10.95 10.29
CA LYS A 19 -2.07 -10.74 11.21
C LYS A 19 -2.38 -9.26 11.38
N PHE A 20 -2.76 -8.57 10.30
CA PHE A 20 -3.29 -7.21 10.38
C PHE A 20 -4.82 -7.21 10.25
N PHE A 21 -5.50 -6.50 11.14
CA PHE A 21 -6.97 -6.42 11.18
C PHE A 21 -7.44 -4.97 10.95
N GLY A 22 -8.63 -4.84 10.36
CA GLY A 22 -9.29 -3.55 10.17
C GLY A 22 -8.82 -2.76 8.96
N TYR A 23 -8.05 -3.39 8.06
CA TYR A 23 -7.73 -2.84 6.74
C TYR A 23 -8.65 -3.40 5.68
N GLU A 24 -9.14 -2.52 4.80
CA GLU A 24 -9.86 -2.87 3.59
C GLU A 24 -8.98 -2.59 2.37
N LEU A 25 -8.96 -3.54 1.43
CA LEU A 25 -8.33 -3.30 0.13
C LEU A 25 -9.19 -2.33 -0.66
N VAL A 26 -8.60 -1.21 -1.08
CA VAL A 26 -9.24 -0.19 -1.90
C VAL A 26 -8.45 0.01 -3.19
N ASP A 27 -9.16 0.10 -4.31
CA ASP A 27 -8.58 0.34 -5.62
C ASP A 27 -9.21 1.59 -6.23
N TYR A 28 -8.79 2.76 -5.72
CA TYR A 28 -9.32 4.03 -6.20
C TYR A 28 -8.76 4.40 -7.58
N TRP A 29 -7.71 3.73 -8.04
CA TRP A 29 -6.96 4.05 -9.25
C TRP A 29 -7.02 2.84 -10.19
N ASP A 30 -8.20 2.59 -10.77
CA ASP A 30 -8.48 1.46 -11.66
C ASP A 30 -7.48 1.30 -12.83
N GLY A 31 -6.80 2.39 -13.23
CA GLY A 31 -5.78 2.39 -14.29
C GLY A 31 -4.35 2.10 -13.82
N ASP A 32 -4.06 2.19 -12.51
CA ASP A 32 -2.72 1.95 -12.00
C ASP A 32 -2.54 0.46 -11.67
N THR A 33 -1.82 -0.23 -12.55
CA THR A 33 -1.53 -1.66 -12.34
C THR A 33 -0.45 -1.93 -11.30
N THR A 34 0.31 -0.90 -10.92
CA THR A 34 1.50 -0.98 -10.07
C THR A 34 1.26 -0.51 -8.64
N ALA A 35 0.05 -0.09 -8.29
CA ALA A 35 -0.27 0.34 -6.94
C ALA A 35 -1.51 -0.38 -6.36
N LEU A 36 -1.61 -0.39 -5.03
CA LEU A 36 -2.80 -0.79 -4.30
C LEU A 36 -3.06 0.19 -3.15
N GLY A 37 -4.30 0.28 -2.70
CA GLY A 37 -4.67 1.03 -1.51
C GLY A 37 -5.09 0.12 -0.35
N LEU A 38 -4.71 0.52 0.87
CA LEU A 38 -5.19 -0.04 2.13
C LEU A 38 -5.91 1.07 2.91
N GLN A 39 -7.20 0.88 3.19
CA GLN A 39 -7.97 1.83 4.01
C GLN A 39 -8.16 1.29 5.43
N LYS A 40 -7.96 2.17 6.42
CA LYS A 40 -8.36 1.91 7.81
C LYS A 40 -8.91 3.19 8.44
N GLY A 41 -10.20 3.18 8.77
CA GLY A 41 -10.90 4.37 9.25
C GLY A 41 -10.81 5.51 8.23
N ASN A 42 -10.37 6.69 8.68
CA ASN A 42 -10.23 7.88 7.84
C ASN A 42 -8.85 8.00 7.14
N ILE A 43 -8.08 6.91 7.06
CA ILE A 43 -6.75 6.92 6.42
C ILE A 43 -6.73 5.93 5.27
N VAL A 44 -6.16 6.36 4.15
CA VAL A 44 -5.82 5.51 3.01
C VAL A 44 -4.31 5.50 2.84
N ILE A 45 -3.75 4.32 2.66
CA ILE A 45 -2.32 4.08 2.43
C ILE A 45 -2.19 3.51 1.03
N TYR A 46 -1.65 4.28 0.10
CA TYR A 46 -1.26 3.78 -1.22
C TYR A 46 0.14 3.23 -1.17
N ILE A 47 0.32 2.07 -1.79
CA ILE A 47 1.59 1.37 -1.90
C ILE A 47 1.83 1.11 -3.38
N SER A 48 2.84 1.76 -3.94
CA SER A 48 3.26 1.60 -5.33
C SER A 48 4.52 0.75 -5.44
N ALA A 49 4.47 -0.22 -6.34
CA ALA A 49 5.58 -1.09 -6.70
C ALA A 49 6.27 -0.65 -8.01
N PHE A 50 5.97 0.54 -8.55
CA PHE A 50 6.48 0.98 -9.85
C PHE A 50 8.02 0.92 -9.98
N ASP A 51 8.75 1.38 -8.96
CA ASP A 51 10.22 1.34 -8.93
C ASP A 51 10.78 0.18 -8.10
N PHE A 52 9.93 -0.65 -7.50
CA PHE A 52 10.34 -1.79 -6.67
C PHE A 52 11.32 -2.73 -7.38
N PRO A 53 11.16 -3.09 -8.68
CA PRO A 53 12.13 -3.94 -9.37
C PRO A 53 13.55 -3.36 -9.46
N LYS A 54 13.70 -2.04 -9.33
CA LYS A 54 15.00 -1.35 -9.39
C LYS A 54 15.56 -1.07 -8.01
N THR A 55 14.71 -0.71 -7.06
CA THR A 55 15.12 -0.20 -5.74
C THR A 55 14.98 -1.22 -4.63
N GLY A 56 14.10 -2.22 -4.79
CA GLY A 56 13.64 -3.10 -3.71
C GLY A 56 12.74 -2.39 -2.68
N HIS A 57 12.22 -1.21 -3.01
CA HIS A 57 11.39 -0.39 -2.12
C HIS A 57 10.07 -0.01 -2.78
N TYR A 58 9.00 0.03 -1.98
CA TYR A 58 7.69 0.55 -2.35
C TYR A 58 7.62 2.05 -2.07
N ASP A 59 7.00 2.80 -2.97
CA ASP A 59 6.63 4.19 -2.67
C ASP A 59 5.29 4.20 -1.92
N VAL A 60 5.24 4.95 -0.82
CA VAL A 60 4.09 4.97 0.10
C VAL A 60 3.57 6.39 0.27
N ILE A 61 2.27 6.54 0.02
CA ILE A 61 1.54 7.79 0.22
C ILE A 61 0.42 7.51 1.21
N ILE A 62 0.29 8.38 2.21
CA ILE A 62 -0.78 8.31 3.22
C ILE A 62 -1.64 9.55 3.07
N GLU A 63 -2.94 9.37 2.94
CA GLU A 63 -3.91 10.45 2.83
C GLU A 63 -5.09 10.28 3.79
N GLU A 64 -5.78 11.38 4.04
CA GLU A 64 -7.08 11.39 4.68
C GLU A 64 -8.16 10.95 3.67
N SER A 65 -8.94 9.94 4.01
CA SER A 65 -9.89 9.30 3.09
C SER A 65 -10.98 10.24 2.58
N GLU A 66 -11.47 11.16 3.42
CA GLU A 66 -12.58 12.04 3.07
C GLU A 66 -12.16 13.22 2.20
N THR A 67 -10.93 13.71 2.36
CA THR A 67 -10.48 14.96 1.73
C THR A 67 -9.41 14.76 0.67
N GLY A 68 -8.78 13.57 0.61
CA GLY A 68 -7.59 13.32 -0.21
C GLY A 68 -6.38 14.12 0.24
N LYS A 69 -6.40 14.70 1.44
CA LYS A 69 -5.28 15.47 1.97
C LYS A 69 -4.11 14.52 2.24
N ILE A 70 -3.00 14.75 1.55
CA ILE A 70 -1.74 14.02 1.80
C ILE A 70 -1.27 14.31 3.23
N LEU A 71 -1.23 13.27 4.05
CA LEU A 71 -0.68 13.27 5.40
C LEU A 71 0.81 12.93 5.38
N LYS A 72 1.24 12.08 4.44
CA LYS A 72 2.63 11.67 4.24
C LYS A 72 2.88 11.27 2.79
N SER A 73 4.03 11.61 2.22
CA SER A 73 4.44 11.21 0.86
C SER A 73 5.97 11.16 0.74
N GLY A 74 6.47 10.53 -0.33
CA GLY A 74 7.91 10.39 -0.62
C GLY A 74 8.60 9.33 0.22
N GLU A 75 7.83 8.42 0.83
CA GLU A 75 8.35 7.35 1.67
C GLU A 75 8.70 6.14 0.80
N ASN A 76 9.98 5.80 0.73
CA ASN A 76 10.44 4.58 0.09
C ASN A 76 10.68 3.54 1.17
N LYS A 77 9.93 2.44 1.13
CA LYS A 77 9.95 1.41 2.18
C LYS A 77 10.28 0.05 1.63
N SER A 78 11.21 -0.65 2.27
CA SER A 78 11.32 -2.10 2.14
C SER A 78 10.05 -2.78 2.64
N TYR A 79 9.88 -4.07 2.32
CA TYR A 79 8.74 -4.85 2.82
C TYR A 79 8.64 -4.82 4.36
N ASP A 80 9.76 -5.03 5.07
CA ASP A 80 9.78 -5.06 6.54
C ASP A 80 9.39 -3.70 7.15
N GLU A 81 9.85 -2.59 6.57
CA GLU A 81 9.49 -1.23 7.00
C GLU A 81 8.02 -0.90 6.72
N LEU A 82 7.47 -1.43 5.63
CA LEU A 82 6.06 -1.32 5.29
C LEU A 82 5.21 -2.05 6.33
N ILE A 83 5.50 -3.33 6.60
CA ILE A 83 4.74 -4.14 7.57
C ILE A 83 4.83 -3.57 8.98
N HIS A 84 6.03 -3.19 9.44
CA HIS A 84 6.18 -2.49 10.72
C HIS A 84 5.35 -1.20 10.78
N GLY A 85 5.34 -0.43 9.68
CA GLY A 85 4.52 0.77 9.57
C GLY A 85 3.04 0.48 9.71
N LEU A 86 2.52 -0.54 9.01
CA LEU A 86 1.10 -0.93 9.05
C LEU A 86 0.67 -1.40 10.45
N HIS A 87 1.56 -2.07 11.21
CA HIS A 87 1.28 -2.46 12.59
C HIS A 87 1.16 -1.27 13.56
N LEU A 88 1.83 -0.15 13.31
CA LEU A 88 1.70 1.04 14.17
C LEU A 88 0.32 1.71 14.05
N PHE A 89 -0.39 1.44 12.96
CA PHE A 89 -1.78 1.83 12.77
C PHE A 89 -2.78 0.74 13.19
N SER A 90 -2.29 -0.44 13.62
CA SER A 90 -3.13 -1.60 13.98
C SER A 90 -3.83 -1.47 15.33
#